data_AF-A0A2V8V3I2-F1
#
_entry.id   AF-A0A2V8V3I2-F1
#
_cell.length_a   1.000
_cell.length_b   1.000
_cell.length_c   1.000
_cell.angle_alpha   90.00
_cell.angle_beta   90.00
_cell.angle_gamma   90.00
#
_symmetry.space_group_name_H-M   'P 1'
#
loop_
_entity.id
_entity.type
_entity.pdbx_description
1 polymer ?
#
loop_
_entity_poly.entity_id
_entity_poly.type
_entity_poly.pdbx_seq_one_letter_code
_entity_poly.pdbx_strand_id
1 'polypeptide(L)'
;MAKARPRNNDDRGWRLLGLAWAARKDAKHTAMQELLEAQRTDGGWSDIDSMESGVYATGKALYALQTAGMTASNAAYERGVQFLLRTQQEDGSWYVKTRAMAFQPYFDAGFPHGFDQWISAAGSSWATLALLPASPAPTTLASGGR
;
A
#
# COMPACT_ATOMS: atom_id res chain seq x y z
N MET A 1 16.67 2.19 -12.67
CA MET A 1 15.31 1.60 -12.65
C MET A 1 15.11 0.48 -13.68
N ALA A 2 15.23 0.72 -15.00
CA ALA A 2 14.89 -0.30 -16.01
C ALA A 2 15.68 -1.63 -15.90
N LYS A 3 16.99 -1.57 -15.65
CA LYS A 3 17.87 -2.74 -15.47
C LYS A 3 17.97 -3.26 -14.03
N ALA A 4 17.30 -2.61 -13.08
CA ALA A 4 17.35 -3.03 -11.67
C ALA A 4 16.63 -4.37 -11.51
N ARG A 5 17.21 -5.27 -10.72
CA ARG A 5 16.61 -6.56 -10.38
C ARG A 5 16.06 -6.46 -8.96
N PRO A 6 14.74 -6.44 -8.78
CA PRO A 6 14.16 -6.36 -7.44
C PRO A 6 14.43 -7.66 -6.67
N ARG A 7 14.80 -7.55 -5.40
CA ARG A 7 15.08 -8.71 -4.53
C ARG A 7 13.92 -9.06 -3.61
N ASN A 8 13.07 -8.09 -3.33
CA ASN A 8 11.92 -8.22 -2.47
C ASN A 8 10.78 -7.33 -2.99
N ASN A 9 9.64 -7.32 -2.31
CA ASN A 9 8.49 -6.58 -2.79
C ASN A 9 8.64 -5.06 -2.61
N ASP A 10 9.45 -4.61 -1.64
CA ASP A 10 9.79 -3.20 -1.51
C ASP A 10 10.51 -2.68 -2.76
N ASP A 11 11.52 -3.42 -3.24
CA ASP A 11 12.22 -3.12 -4.48
C ASP A 11 11.27 -3.12 -5.70
N ARG A 12 10.33 -4.09 -5.77
CA ARG A 12 9.32 -4.18 -6.86
C ARG A 12 8.43 -2.93 -6.88
N GLY A 13 7.91 -2.54 -5.71
CA GLY A 13 7.05 -1.37 -5.55
C GLY A 13 7.75 -0.07 -5.96
N TRP A 14 8.95 0.18 -5.44
CA TRP A 14 9.72 1.38 -5.79
C TRP A 14 10.18 1.40 -7.24
N ARG A 15 10.55 0.25 -7.79
CA ARG A 15 10.90 0.12 -9.22
C ARG A 15 9.71 0.50 -10.10
N LEU A 16 8.51 -0.01 -9.80
CA LEU A 16 7.31 0.33 -10.56
C LEU A 16 6.98 1.83 -10.48
N LEU A 17 7.00 2.41 -9.27
CA LEU A 17 6.78 3.84 -9.06
C LEU A 17 7.75 4.70 -9.88
N GLY A 18 9.05 4.42 -9.77
CA GLY A 18 10.07 5.16 -10.49
C GLY A 18 9.93 5.05 -12.02
N LEU A 19 9.53 3.89 -12.53
CA LEU A 19 9.28 3.70 -13.97
C LEU A 19 8.00 4.38 -14.45
N ALA A 20 6.96 4.43 -13.61
CA ALA A 20 5.73 5.17 -13.88
C ALA A 20 5.99 6.67 -13.98
N TRP A 21 6.70 7.25 -13.00
CA TRP A 21 7.08 8.67 -13.02
C TRP A 21 7.99 9.04 -14.19
N ALA A 22 8.88 8.13 -14.61
CA ALA A 22 9.74 8.33 -15.77
C ALA A 22 9.06 8.06 -17.13
N ALA A 23 7.76 7.76 -17.16
CA ALA A 23 6.98 7.46 -18.36
C ALA A 23 7.58 6.35 -19.26
N ARG A 24 8.27 5.35 -18.68
CA ARG A 24 8.93 4.25 -19.42
C ARG A 24 7.97 3.09 -19.68
N LYS A 25 7.19 3.16 -20.77
CA LYS A 25 6.09 2.23 -21.08
C LYS A 25 6.43 0.74 -20.91
N ASP A 26 7.42 0.21 -21.65
CA ASP A 26 7.70 -1.23 -21.68
C ASP A 26 8.19 -1.75 -20.33
N ALA A 27 9.19 -1.08 -19.75
CA ALA A 27 9.75 -1.46 -18.45
C ALA A 27 8.72 -1.35 -17.33
N LYS A 28 7.82 -0.35 -17.39
CA LYS A 28 6.71 -0.19 -16.46
C LYS A 28 5.75 -1.37 -16.53
N HIS A 29 5.41 -1.83 -17.74
CA HIS A 29 4.53 -2.99 -17.91
C HIS A 29 5.15 -4.25 -17.30
N THR A 30 6.43 -4.53 -17.56
CA THR A 30 7.15 -5.66 -16.93
C THR A 30 7.15 -5.55 -15.40
N ALA A 31 7.49 -4.38 -14.85
CA ALA A 31 7.50 -4.18 -13.41
C ALA A 31 6.10 -4.30 -12.77
N MET A 32 5.05 -3.92 -13.50
CA MET A 32 3.67 -4.11 -13.06
C MET A 32 3.32 -5.60 -12.95
N GLN A 33 3.68 -6.41 -13.95
CA GLN A 33 3.43 -7.85 -13.91
C GLN A 33 4.20 -8.54 -12.78
N GLU A 34 5.49 -8.21 -12.60
CA GLU A 34 6.29 -8.74 -11.49
C GLU A 34 5.67 -8.44 -10.12
N LEU A 35 5.07 -7.25 -9.96
CA LEU A 35 4.40 -6.87 -8.72
C LEU A 35 3.06 -7.61 -8.56
N LEU A 36 2.29 -7.80 -9.63
CA LEU A 36 1.03 -8.56 -9.60
C LEU A 36 1.26 -10.03 -9.28
N GLU A 37 2.30 -10.65 -9.84
CA GLU A 37 2.70 -12.03 -9.56
C GLU A 37 3.10 -12.24 -8.09
N ALA A 38 3.54 -11.17 -7.41
CA ALA A 38 3.88 -11.22 -5.99
C ALA A 38 2.65 -11.11 -5.06
N GLN A 39 1.45 -10.90 -5.58
CA GLN A 39 0.24 -10.84 -4.76
C GLN A 39 -0.05 -12.21 -4.14
N ARG A 40 -0.24 -12.25 -2.82
CA ARG A 40 -0.54 -13.48 -2.09
C ARG A 40 -2.01 -13.85 -2.20
N THR A 41 -2.38 -15.07 -1.81
CA THR A 41 -3.76 -15.60 -1.90
C THR A 41 -4.77 -14.82 -1.04
N ASP A 42 -4.32 -14.23 0.05
CA ASP A 42 -5.12 -13.36 0.93
C ASP A 42 -5.43 -11.97 0.34
N GLY A 43 -4.84 -11.64 -0.81
CA GLY A 43 -5.00 -10.37 -1.51
C GLY A 43 -3.94 -9.33 -1.16
N GLY A 44 -3.14 -9.56 -0.14
CA GLY A 44 -2.08 -8.65 0.27
C GLY A 44 -0.74 -8.94 -0.41
N TRP A 45 0.23 -8.12 -0.04
CA TRP A 45 1.64 -8.31 -0.37
C TRP A 45 2.46 -8.33 0.91
N SER A 46 3.57 -9.07 0.90
CA SER A 46 4.57 -9.06 1.98
C SER A 46 5.77 -8.18 1.56
N ASP A 47 6.46 -7.51 2.50
CA ASP A 47 7.65 -6.73 2.14
C ASP A 47 8.82 -7.63 1.69
N ILE A 48 8.99 -8.75 2.39
CA ILE A 48 9.91 -9.84 2.02
C ILE A 48 9.12 -11.14 1.86
N ASP A 49 9.57 -12.03 0.98
CA ASP A 49 8.79 -13.17 0.52
C ASP A 49 8.47 -14.20 1.65
N SER A 50 9.32 -14.26 2.68
CA SER A 50 9.14 -15.14 3.85
C SER A 50 8.16 -14.62 4.90
N MET A 51 7.68 -13.37 4.77
CA MET A 51 6.71 -12.80 5.68
C MET A 51 5.28 -12.99 5.18
N GLU A 52 4.32 -12.89 6.10
CA GLU A 52 2.90 -12.72 5.78
C GLU A 52 2.65 -11.38 5.09
N SER A 53 1.47 -11.26 4.47
CA SER A 53 1.03 -9.98 3.91
C SER A 53 0.96 -8.91 4.99
N GLY A 54 1.42 -7.70 4.67
CA GLY A 54 1.44 -6.57 5.58
C GLY A 54 0.74 -5.35 4.99
N VAL A 55 0.19 -4.50 5.86
CA VAL A 55 -0.51 -3.28 5.44
C VAL A 55 0.43 -2.34 4.69
N TYR A 56 1.64 -2.12 5.20
CA TYR A 56 2.63 -1.25 4.57
C TYR A 56 2.95 -1.70 3.13
N ALA A 57 3.30 -2.98 2.97
CA ALA A 57 3.60 -3.58 1.67
C ALA A 57 2.39 -3.52 0.72
N THR A 58 1.20 -3.86 1.21
CA THR A 58 -0.03 -3.90 0.42
C THR A 58 -0.45 -2.51 -0.05
N GLY A 59 -0.49 -1.52 0.85
CA GLY A 59 -0.83 -0.14 0.51
C GLY A 59 0.14 0.45 -0.50
N LYS A 60 1.46 0.24 -0.30
CA LYS A 60 2.50 0.68 -1.25
C LYS A 60 2.35 0.00 -2.62
N ALA A 61 2.07 -1.31 -2.65
CA ALA A 61 1.90 -2.05 -3.90
C ALA A 61 0.69 -1.52 -4.70
N LEU A 62 -0.46 -1.35 -4.04
CA LEU A 62 -1.65 -0.77 -4.65
C LEU A 62 -1.40 0.65 -5.16
N TYR A 63 -0.74 1.49 -4.37
CA TYR A 63 -0.38 2.84 -4.79
C TYR A 63 0.53 2.82 -6.03
N ALA A 64 1.53 1.93 -6.07
CA ALA A 64 2.42 1.77 -7.23
C ALA A 64 1.66 1.29 -8.48
N LEU A 65 0.76 0.31 -8.33
CA LEU A 65 -0.08 -0.20 -9.42
C LEU A 65 -0.98 0.91 -9.98
N GLN A 66 -1.66 1.66 -9.10
CA GLN A 66 -2.52 2.77 -9.51
C GLN A 66 -1.72 3.87 -10.21
N THR A 67 -0.56 4.26 -9.66
CA THR A 67 0.32 5.27 -10.26
C THR A 67 0.79 4.83 -11.65
N ALA A 68 0.97 3.53 -11.85
CA ALA A 68 1.34 2.96 -13.13
C ALA A 68 0.17 2.82 -14.13
N GLY A 69 -1.06 3.17 -13.73
CA GLY A 69 -2.26 3.25 -14.57
C GLY A 69 -3.27 2.12 -14.34
N MET A 70 -3.12 1.29 -13.31
CA MET A 70 -4.13 0.30 -12.95
C MET A 70 -5.38 0.96 -12.36
N THR A 71 -6.57 0.55 -12.80
CA THR A 71 -7.84 1.03 -12.26
C THR A 71 -8.20 0.28 -10.97
N ALA A 72 -8.97 0.92 -10.09
CA ALA A 72 -9.43 0.30 -8.85
C ALA A 72 -10.38 -0.88 -9.07
N SER A 73 -11.02 -0.96 -10.25
CA SER A 73 -11.89 -2.06 -10.68
C SER A 73 -11.13 -3.31 -11.16
N ASN A 74 -9.80 -3.29 -11.14
CA ASN A 74 -9.01 -4.47 -11.46
C ASN A 74 -9.12 -5.49 -10.32
N ALA A 75 -9.39 -6.76 -10.63
CA ALA A 75 -9.58 -7.81 -9.62
C ALA A 75 -8.41 -7.94 -8.63
N ALA A 76 -7.16 -7.76 -9.08
CA ALA A 76 -5.99 -7.78 -8.19
C ALA A 76 -6.00 -6.57 -7.24
N TYR A 77 -6.38 -5.40 -7.75
CA TYR A 77 -6.52 -4.19 -6.94
C TYR A 77 -7.61 -4.35 -5.87
N GLU A 78 -8.80 -4.82 -6.27
CA GLU A 78 -9.93 -5.07 -5.38
C GLU A 78 -9.56 -6.03 -4.25
N ARG A 79 -8.83 -7.11 -4.55
CA ARG A 79 -8.36 -8.05 -3.52
C ARG A 79 -7.43 -7.39 -2.50
N GLY A 80 -6.55 -6.49 -2.95
CA GLY A 80 -5.71 -5.71 -2.04
C GLY A 80 -6.53 -4.72 -1.20
N VAL A 81 -7.52 -4.07 -1.79
CA VAL A 81 -8.48 -3.21 -1.07
C VAL A 81 -9.21 -4.02 0.01
N GLN A 82 -9.69 -5.22 -0.30
CA GLN A 82 -10.34 -6.10 0.67
C GLN A 82 -9.40 -6.57 1.79
N PHE A 83 -8.12 -6.81 1.49
CA PHE A 83 -7.11 -7.07 2.52
C PHE A 83 -6.97 -5.88 3.47
N LEU A 84 -6.85 -4.66 2.96
CA LEU A 84 -6.76 -3.45 3.77
C LEU A 84 -8.01 -3.24 4.62
N LEU A 85 -9.21 -3.31 4.05
CA LEU A 85 -10.46 -3.13 4.80
C LEU A 85 -10.63 -4.15 5.92
N ARG A 86 -10.25 -5.42 5.70
CA ARG A 86 -10.34 -6.48 6.72
C ARG A 86 -9.34 -6.33 7.86
N THR A 87 -8.25 -5.59 7.63
CA THR A 87 -7.16 -5.40 8.60
C THR A 87 -7.19 -4.02 9.25
N GLN A 88 -8.15 -3.17 8.88
CA GLN A 88 -8.40 -1.90 9.53
C GLN A 88 -8.93 -2.13 10.94
N GLN A 89 -8.42 -1.35 11.90
CA GLN A 89 -8.88 -1.36 13.29
C GLN A 89 -10.12 -0.47 13.46
N GLU A 90 -10.81 -0.62 14.59
CA GLU A 90 -12.04 0.16 14.89
C GLU A 90 -11.80 1.68 14.92
N ASP A 91 -10.59 2.11 15.31
CA ASP A 91 -10.19 3.52 15.30
C ASP A 91 -9.83 4.06 13.90
N GLY A 92 -9.97 3.22 12.87
CA GLY A 92 -9.67 3.53 11.48
C GLY A 92 -8.20 3.40 11.10
N SER A 93 -7.31 3.13 12.06
CA SER A 93 -5.89 2.93 11.81
C SER A 93 -5.58 1.50 11.35
N TRP A 94 -4.33 1.29 10.92
CA TRP A 94 -3.79 -0.03 10.66
C TRP A 94 -2.54 -0.27 11.49
N TYR A 95 -2.50 -1.44 12.13
CA TYR A 95 -1.34 -1.89 12.87
C TYR A 95 -0.26 -2.45 11.93
N VAL A 96 0.99 -2.02 12.15
CA VAL A 96 2.17 -2.64 11.55
C VAL A 96 3.20 -2.85 12.64
N LYS A 97 3.66 -4.09 12.81
CA LYS A 97 4.70 -4.40 13.80
C LYS A 97 6.07 -3.90 13.35
N THR A 98 6.76 -3.12 14.19
CA THR A 98 8.13 -2.70 13.94
C THR A 98 9.09 -3.87 14.01
N ARG A 99 10.11 -3.81 13.15
CA ARG A 99 11.23 -4.76 13.11
C ARG A 99 12.57 -4.06 13.28
N ALA A 100 12.55 -2.74 13.48
CA ALA A 100 13.75 -1.97 13.77
C ALA A 100 14.25 -2.30 15.18
N MET A 101 15.58 -2.34 15.35
CA MET A 101 16.16 -2.41 16.68
C MET A 101 15.90 -1.07 17.39
N ALA A 102 15.20 -1.13 18.52
CA ALA A 102 14.92 0.05 19.34
C ALA A 102 16.21 0.51 20.04
N PHE A 103 16.94 1.44 19.43
CA PHE A 103 18.11 2.09 20.05
C PHE A 103 17.79 3.49 20.59
N GLN A 104 16.62 4.04 20.24
CA GLN A 104 16.14 5.32 20.77
C GLN A 104 15.16 5.08 21.93
N PRO A 105 15.20 5.91 22.99
CA PRO A 105 14.17 5.87 24.02
C PRO A 105 12.78 6.05 23.43
N TYR A 106 11.81 5.34 23.98
CA TYR A 106 10.42 5.50 23.60
C TYR A 106 9.94 6.93 23.88
N PHE A 107 9.18 7.48 22.94
CA PHE A 107 8.37 8.67 23.16
C PHE A 107 7.03 8.49 22.45
N ASP A 108 5.96 8.97 23.08
CA ASP A 108 4.62 8.95 22.49
C ASP A 108 4.48 10.08 21.46
N ALA A 109 4.14 9.71 20.22
CA ALA A 109 3.96 10.60 19.09
C ALA A 109 2.48 10.89 18.79
N GLY A 110 1.56 10.36 19.61
CA GLY A 110 0.13 10.57 19.48
C GLY A 110 -0.57 9.72 18.41
N PHE A 111 0.14 8.75 17.82
CA PHE A 111 -0.48 7.72 16.98
C PHE A 111 -0.65 6.43 17.79
N PRO A 112 -1.74 5.65 17.62
CA PRO A 112 -1.93 4.40 18.35
C PRO A 112 -0.78 3.40 18.12
N HIS A 113 -0.81 2.27 18.85
CA HIS A 113 0.12 1.14 18.72
C HIS A 113 1.48 1.27 19.43
N GLY A 114 1.65 2.21 20.36
CA GLY A 114 2.78 2.25 21.29
C GLY A 114 4.14 2.25 20.58
N PHE A 115 5.00 1.26 20.83
CA PHE A 115 6.31 1.15 20.17
C PHE A 115 6.24 1.04 18.65
N ASP A 116 5.11 0.58 18.11
CA ASP A 116 4.86 0.36 16.69
C ASP A 116 4.23 1.57 15.99
N GLN A 117 3.99 2.66 16.73
CA GLN A 117 3.23 3.82 16.26
C GLN A 117 3.75 4.44 14.96
N TRP A 118 5.07 4.52 14.77
CA TRP A 118 5.67 5.19 13.61
C TRP A 118 5.45 4.41 12.32
N ILE A 119 5.69 3.10 12.35
CA ILE A 119 5.49 2.25 11.19
C ILE A 119 3.99 2.00 10.94
N SER A 120 3.17 2.01 11.99
CA SER A 120 1.71 1.94 11.88
C SER A 120 1.12 3.22 11.27
N ALA A 121 1.65 4.39 11.62
CA ALA A 121 1.28 5.66 10.97
C ALA A 121 1.64 5.66 9.48
N ALA A 122 2.83 5.17 9.13
CA ALA A 122 3.25 5.03 7.74
C ALA A 122 2.40 4.00 6.98
N GLY A 123 2.09 2.86 7.60
CA GLY A 123 1.21 1.84 7.05
C GLY A 123 -0.21 2.36 6.81
N SER A 124 -0.77 3.09 7.78
CA SER A 124 -2.09 3.72 7.67
C SER A 124 -2.13 4.79 6.58
N SER A 125 -1.03 5.54 6.41
CA SER A 125 -0.91 6.52 5.32
C SER A 125 -0.94 5.84 3.95
N TRP A 126 -0.18 4.75 3.77
CA TRP A 126 -0.21 3.96 2.53
C TRP A 126 -1.57 3.32 2.27
N ALA A 127 -2.20 2.76 3.30
CA ALA A 127 -3.53 2.17 3.20
C ALA A 127 -4.56 3.23 2.77
N THR A 128 -4.53 4.40 3.39
CA THR A 128 -5.41 5.53 3.03
C THR A 128 -5.25 5.92 1.57
N LEU A 129 -4.01 6.15 1.12
CA LEU A 129 -3.71 6.50 -0.28
C LEU A 129 -4.20 5.44 -1.28
N ALA A 130 -4.05 4.16 -0.93
CA ALA A 130 -4.50 3.05 -1.75
C ALA A 130 -6.03 2.91 -1.82
N LEU A 131 -6.76 3.38 -0.80
CA LEU A 131 -8.23 3.30 -0.76
C LEU A 131 -8.91 4.48 -1.46
N LEU A 132 -8.22 5.61 -1.68
CA LEU A 132 -8.79 6.78 -2.35
C LEU A 132 -9.43 6.45 -3.71
N PRO A 133 -8.77 5.71 -4.62
CA PRO A 133 -9.34 5.41 -5.94
C PRO A 133 -10.51 4.42 -5.90
N ALA A 134 -10.65 3.67 -4.81
CA ALA A 134 -11.72 2.70 -4.57
C ALA A 134 -12.90 3.30 -3.78
N SER A 135 -12.78 4.56 -3.33
CA SER A 135 -13.82 5.21 -2.56
C SER A 135 -15.02 5.55 -3.45
N PRO A 136 -16.26 5.34 -2.97
CA PRO A 136 -17.44 5.75 -3.71
C PRO A 136 -17.39 7.27 -3.95
N ALA A 137 -17.90 7.71 -5.10
CA ALA A 137 -17.98 9.14 -5.40
C ALA A 137 -18.71 9.87 -4.26
N PRO A 138 -18.21 11.03 -3.80
CA PRO A 138 -18.85 11.77 -2.73
C PRO A 138 -20.30 12.03 -3.12
N THR A 139 -21.23 11.52 -2.31
CA THR A 139 -22.65 11.79 -2.47
C THR A 139 -22.81 13.30 -2.38
N THR A 140 -23.15 13.94 -3.49
CA THR A 140 -23.42 15.37 -3.52
C THR A 140 -24.65 15.59 -2.66
N LEU A 141 -24.47 16.04 -1.41
CA LEU A 141 -25.58 16.51 -0.60
C LEU A 141 -26.17 17.70 -1.34
N ALA A 142 -27.33 17.47 -1.96
CA ALA A 142 -28.10 18.54 -2.58
C ALA A 142 -28.30 19.62 -1.50
N SER A 143 -27.75 20.81 -1.74
CA SER A 143 -28.00 21.98 -0.93
C SER A 143 -29.48 22.32 -1.03
N GLY A 144 -30.27 21.77 -0.11
CA GLY A 144 -31.67 22.14 0.10
C GLY A 144 -31.73 23.60 0.48
N GLY A 145 -32.17 24.43 -0.46
CA GLY A 145 -32.45 25.83 -0.24
C GLY A 145 -33.48 26.00 0.88
N ARG A 146 -33.22 26.98 1.74
CA ARG A 146 -34.24 27.68 2.51
C ARG A 146 -34.38 29.08 1.95
#